data_AF-A0AAU3U472-F1
#
_entry.id   AF-A0AAU3U472-F1
#
_cell.length_a   1.000
_cell.length_b   1.000
_cell.length_c   1.000
_cell.angle_alpha   90.00
_cell.angle_beta   90.00
_cell.angle_gamma   90.00
#
_symmetry.space_group_name_H-M   'P 1'
#
loop_
_entity.id
_entity.type
_entity.pdbx_description
1 polymer ?
#
loop_
_entity_poly.entity_id
_entity_poly.type
_entity_poly.pdbx_seq_one_letter_code
_entity_poly.pdbx_strand_id
1 'polypeptide(L)'
;MTIVCVRFQLPPTREAALPGLLGLLEEFTPVVEALPPDGALADLRGAERYFGRSAIELAAVIRVRALALHGVDCVIGAGPGPMLARVALSDARPGLTCEVPGDPDGIAAFLADRPVTALPGVGTATARTLREYGLGTLGQVAAAPLSTLQRLIGARAARELHEKANGVDRGRVVPNGVARSLAAERPFTRDELSPDRHRRALLSAAEELGTRLRALDKVCRTLTLTVRYADRSSTTRTRTLKEPTAHSAALAGAAYDMYEALGLQRARVRNLTLRAESLTPAEQASHQLTFDPADEKLRRMEEAADRVRAKFGPGAVMPGTLAA
;
A
#
# COMPACT_ATOMS: atom_id res chain seq x y z
N MET A 1 20.45 9.47 -12.05
CA MET A 1 19.17 10.06 -11.60
C MET A 1 19.01 9.64 -10.16
N THR A 2 19.15 10.55 -9.21
CA THR A 2 19.16 10.18 -7.79
C THR A 2 17.74 10.19 -7.25
N ILE A 3 17.23 8.99 -6.97
CA ILE A 3 15.89 8.80 -6.40
C ILE A 3 16.08 8.35 -4.96
N VAL A 4 15.24 8.89 -4.08
CA VAL A 4 15.15 8.44 -2.69
C VAL A 4 13.85 7.68 -2.48
N CYS A 5 13.96 6.55 -1.78
CA CYS A 5 12.84 5.81 -1.24
C CYS A 5 12.80 6.08 0.27
N VAL A 6 11.70 6.65 0.75
CA VAL A 6 11.51 7.02 2.15
C VAL A 6 10.46 6.08 2.74
N ARG A 7 10.74 5.55 3.92
CA ARG A 7 9.76 4.84 4.75
C ARG A 7 9.65 5.53 6.10
N PHE A 8 8.47 6.07 6.36
CA PHE A 8 8.11 6.76 7.59
C PHE A 8 7.76 5.74 8.68
N GLN A 9 8.26 5.94 9.89
CA GLN A 9 7.96 5.08 11.02
C GLN A 9 6.64 5.53 11.67
N LEU A 10 5.53 5.22 11.00
CA LEU A 10 4.20 5.56 11.47
C LEU A 10 3.71 4.54 12.51
N PRO A 11 3.27 4.98 13.71
CA PRO A 11 2.49 4.10 14.58
C PRO A 11 1.14 3.77 13.92
N PRO A 12 0.51 2.62 14.22
CA PRO A 12 -0.74 2.16 13.59
C PRO A 12 -1.89 3.17 13.66
N THR A 13 -1.87 4.07 14.63
CA THR A 13 -2.87 5.12 14.85
C THR A 13 -2.68 6.38 13.99
N ARG A 14 -1.61 6.48 13.20
CA ARG A 14 -1.22 7.67 12.42
C ARG A 14 -1.16 7.47 10.91
N GLU A 15 -1.89 6.52 10.32
CA GLU A 15 -2.01 6.41 8.85
C GLU A 15 -2.46 7.73 8.19
N ALA A 16 -3.21 8.56 8.90
CA ALA A 16 -3.64 9.89 8.45
C ALA A 16 -2.50 10.92 8.31
N ALA A 17 -1.27 10.63 8.77
CA ALA A 17 -0.12 11.54 8.71
C ALA A 17 0.63 11.49 7.36
N LEU A 18 0.45 10.42 6.57
CA LEU A 18 1.17 10.26 5.29
C LEU A 18 0.95 11.44 4.32
N PRO A 19 -0.25 12.01 4.13
CA PRO A 19 -0.43 13.18 3.28
C PRO A 19 0.41 14.40 3.69
N GLY A 20 0.56 14.65 4.99
CA GLY A 20 1.41 15.74 5.49
C GLY A 20 2.90 15.47 5.22
N LEU A 21 3.32 14.23 5.41
CA LEU A 21 4.69 13.80 5.14
C LEU A 21 5.04 13.80 3.65
N LEU A 22 4.07 13.51 2.78
CA LEU A 22 4.22 13.65 1.33
C LEU A 22 4.32 15.12 0.94
N GLY A 23 3.49 15.99 1.52
CA GLY A 23 3.60 17.44 1.36
C GLY A 23 5.00 17.97 1.75
N LEU A 24 5.61 17.42 2.81
CA LEU A 24 6.99 17.73 3.16
C LEU A 24 7.99 17.34 2.06
N LEU A 25 7.82 16.19 1.41
CA LEU A 25 8.66 15.78 0.28
C LEU A 25 8.45 16.67 -0.95
N GLU A 26 7.20 17.10 -1.17
CA GLU A 26 6.82 18.00 -2.26
C GLU A 26 7.48 19.38 -2.16
N GLU A 27 7.89 19.80 -0.96
CA GLU A 27 8.72 21.02 -0.77
C GLU A 27 10.13 20.89 -1.36
N PHE A 28 10.62 19.67 -1.57
CA PHE A 28 11.94 19.42 -2.17
C PHE A 28 11.85 19.13 -3.66
N THR A 29 10.83 18.39 -4.08
CA THR A 29 10.64 18.01 -5.48
C THR A 29 9.16 17.83 -5.80
N PRO A 30 8.68 18.29 -6.97
CA PRO A 30 7.31 18.02 -7.40
C PRO A 30 7.10 16.56 -7.86
N VAL A 31 8.18 15.77 -7.97
CA VAL A 31 8.14 14.40 -8.48
C VAL A 31 8.14 13.42 -7.30
N VAL A 32 6.98 13.25 -6.67
CA VAL A 32 6.76 12.37 -5.52
C VAL A 32 5.69 11.33 -5.84
N GLU A 33 6.02 10.06 -5.64
CA GLU A 33 5.11 8.93 -5.72
C GLU A 33 4.86 8.38 -4.32
N ALA A 34 3.63 8.49 -3.83
CA ALA A 34 3.20 7.86 -2.60
C ALA A 34 3.25 6.33 -2.71
N LEU A 35 3.82 5.69 -1.70
CA LEU A 35 3.85 4.24 -1.51
C LEU A 35 3.15 3.88 -0.17
N PRO A 36 1.81 3.86 -0.12
CA PRO A 36 1.08 3.47 1.09
C PRO A 36 1.52 2.10 1.63
N PRO A 37 1.47 1.88 2.96
CA PRO A 37 0.84 2.75 3.97
C PRO A 37 1.74 3.86 4.53
N ASP A 38 3.05 3.76 4.35
CA ASP A 38 4.02 4.52 5.13
C ASP A 38 5.24 4.99 4.32
N GLY A 39 5.22 4.90 3.00
CA GLY A 39 6.38 5.19 2.16
C GLY A 39 6.12 6.18 1.03
N ALA A 40 7.22 6.57 0.38
CA ALA A 40 7.23 7.39 -0.82
C ALA A 40 8.51 7.17 -1.63
N LEU A 41 8.43 7.45 -2.93
CA LEU A 41 9.58 7.68 -3.80
C LEU A 41 9.62 9.16 -4.18
N ALA A 42 10.80 9.74 -4.22
CA ALA A 42 10.98 11.12 -4.66
C ALA A 42 12.20 11.23 -5.59
N ASP A 43 12.04 11.90 -6.73
CA ASP A 43 13.16 12.19 -7.64
C ASP A 43 13.82 13.51 -7.21
N LEU A 44 15.03 13.42 -6.66
CA LEU A 44 15.77 14.56 -6.14
C LEU A 44 16.70 15.20 -7.17
N ARG A 45 16.72 14.75 -8.43
CA ARG A 45 17.65 15.29 -9.44
C ARG A 45 17.55 16.81 -9.60
N GLY A 46 16.33 17.35 -9.59
CA GLY A 46 16.11 18.79 -9.64
C GLY A 46 16.48 19.49 -8.32
N ALA A 47 16.18 18.83 -7.20
CA ALA A 47 16.44 19.32 -5.85
C ALA A 47 17.95 19.45 -5.57
N GLU A 48 18.76 18.46 -5.95
CA GLU A 48 20.22 18.49 -5.77
C GLU A 48 20.83 19.74 -6.43
N ARG A 49 20.39 20.05 -7.64
CA ARG A 49 20.83 21.25 -8.38
C ARG A 49 20.31 22.55 -7.76
N TYR A 50 19.07 22.58 -7.31
CA TYR A 50 18.44 23.78 -6.74
C TYR A 50 19.03 24.14 -5.36
N PHE A 51 19.19 23.15 -4.49
CA PHE A 51 19.70 23.35 -3.13
C PHE A 51 21.23 23.32 -3.05
N GLY A 52 21.93 22.88 -4.10
CA GLY A 52 23.39 22.75 -4.09
C GLY A 52 23.89 21.73 -3.07
N ARG A 53 23.13 20.64 -2.85
CA ARG A 53 23.38 19.60 -1.86
C ARG A 53 23.25 18.23 -2.49
N SER A 54 23.99 17.25 -1.97
CA SER A 54 23.85 15.85 -2.38
C SER A 54 22.52 15.26 -1.91
N ALA A 55 22.07 14.19 -2.58
CA ALA A 55 20.88 13.46 -2.13
C ALA A 55 20.99 12.95 -0.69
N ILE A 56 22.18 12.56 -0.21
CA ILE A 56 22.39 12.15 1.18
C ILE A 56 22.14 13.32 2.14
N GLU A 57 22.66 14.51 1.83
CA GLU A 57 22.45 15.70 2.64
C GLU A 57 20.97 16.10 2.65
N LEU A 58 20.30 16.05 1.49
CA LEU A 58 18.86 16.30 1.40
C LEU A 58 18.04 15.26 2.17
N ALA A 59 18.41 13.98 2.11
CA ALA A 59 17.78 12.92 2.89
C ALA A 59 17.90 13.19 4.41
N ALA A 60 19.06 13.65 4.88
CA ALA A 60 19.25 14.03 6.28
C ALA A 60 18.32 15.21 6.67
N VAL A 61 18.20 16.22 5.80
CA VAL A 61 17.29 17.36 6.02
C VAL A 61 15.83 16.89 6.05
N ILE A 62 15.41 16.05 5.10
CA ILE A 62 14.05 15.48 5.04
C ILE A 62 13.72 14.76 6.35
N ARG A 63 14.63 13.91 6.84
CA ARG A 63 14.46 13.21 8.11
C ARG A 63 14.29 14.16 9.30
N VAL A 64 15.18 15.15 9.42
CA VAL A 64 15.12 16.13 10.51
C VAL A 64 13.81 16.91 10.48
N ARG A 65 13.34 17.33 9.29
CA ARG A 65 12.06 18.04 9.14
C ARG A 65 10.87 17.14 9.44
N ALA A 66 10.88 15.88 9.01
CA ALA A 66 9.82 14.93 9.33
C ALA A 66 9.70 14.71 10.85
N LEU A 67 10.85 14.60 11.54
CA LEU A 67 10.88 14.47 12.99
C LEU A 67 10.40 15.76 13.68
N ALA A 68 10.86 16.93 13.25
CA ALA A 68 10.54 18.20 13.88
C ALA A 68 9.08 18.64 13.65
N LEU A 69 8.55 18.47 12.44
CA LEU A 69 7.22 18.99 12.06
C LEU A 69 6.10 17.97 12.33
N HIS A 70 6.39 16.68 12.23
CA HIS A 70 5.38 15.62 12.34
C HIS A 70 5.64 14.64 13.49
N GLY A 71 6.79 14.72 14.16
CA GLY A 71 7.16 13.77 15.21
C GLY A 71 7.30 12.35 14.68
N VAL A 72 7.75 12.19 13.42
CA VAL A 72 7.90 10.91 12.73
C VAL A 72 9.33 10.76 12.26
N ASP A 73 10.00 9.70 12.69
CA ASP A 73 11.31 9.34 12.14
C ASP A 73 11.13 8.58 10.81
N CYS A 74 12.17 8.55 9.98
CA CYS A 74 12.14 7.83 8.71
C CYS A 74 13.46 7.13 8.40
N VAL A 75 13.34 6.12 7.54
CA VAL A 75 14.45 5.38 6.96
C VAL A 75 14.49 5.70 5.47
N ILE A 76 15.68 6.01 4.95
CA ILE A 76 15.83 6.49 3.57
C ILE A 76 16.88 5.64 2.83
N GLY A 77 16.50 5.09 1.69
CA GLY A 77 17.42 4.50 0.71
C GLY A 77 17.53 5.40 -0.51
N ALA A 78 18.73 5.54 -1.07
CA ALA A 78 19.01 6.34 -2.26
C ALA A 78 19.65 5.47 -3.35
N GLY A 79 19.38 5.77 -4.62
CA GLY A 79 20.05 5.07 -5.72
C GLY A 79 19.64 5.56 -7.11
N PRO A 80 20.30 5.03 -8.16
CA PRO A 80 20.05 5.40 -9.54
C PRO A 80 18.83 4.67 -10.11
N GLY A 81 17.63 5.09 -9.69
CA GLY A 81 16.37 4.47 -10.13
C GLY A 81 15.46 4.09 -8.94
N PRO A 82 14.13 4.01 -9.15
CA PRO A 82 13.20 3.58 -8.10
C PRO A 82 13.53 2.20 -7.49
N MET A 83 13.95 1.25 -8.33
CA MET A 83 14.29 -0.11 -7.91
C MET A 83 15.45 -0.10 -6.92
N LEU A 84 16.57 0.53 -7.28
CA LEU A 84 17.78 0.56 -6.46
C LEU A 84 17.57 1.34 -5.17
N ALA A 85 16.84 2.45 -5.20
CA ALA A 85 16.47 3.18 -4.00
C ALA A 85 15.64 2.32 -3.02
N ARG A 86 14.73 1.47 -3.54
CA ARG A 86 13.95 0.53 -2.72
C ARG A 86 14.81 -0.61 -2.18
N VAL A 87 15.79 -1.10 -2.94
CA VAL A 87 16.71 -2.14 -2.44
C VAL A 87 17.58 -1.56 -1.33
N ALA A 88 18.15 -0.37 -1.51
CA ALA A 88 18.94 0.34 -0.50
C ALA A 88 18.19 0.61 0.81
N LEU A 89 16.87 0.86 0.73
CA LEU A 89 16.05 1.05 1.92
C LEU A 89 16.13 -0.14 2.92
N SER A 90 16.43 -1.35 2.44
CA SER A 90 16.54 -2.54 3.30
C SER A 90 17.72 -2.48 4.26
N ASP A 91 18.80 -1.80 3.88
CA ASP A 91 20.02 -1.65 4.68
C ASP A 91 20.08 -0.32 5.41
N ALA A 92 19.21 0.62 5.03
CA ALA A 92 19.08 1.91 5.67
C ALA A 92 18.55 1.77 7.11
N ARG A 93 18.93 2.73 7.96
CA ARG A 93 18.50 2.82 9.36
C ARG A 93 18.08 4.25 9.67
N PRO A 94 17.27 4.50 10.71
CA PRO A 94 17.02 5.88 11.15
C PRO A 94 18.34 6.60 11.43
N GLY A 95 18.55 7.73 10.75
CA GLY A 95 19.79 8.52 10.84
C GLY A 95 20.94 8.05 9.95
N LEU A 96 20.82 6.91 9.25
CA LEU A 96 21.82 6.42 8.31
C LEU A 96 21.14 6.06 6.97
N THR A 97 21.24 6.97 6.02
CA THR A 97 20.80 6.75 4.63
C THR A 97 21.73 5.73 3.96
N CYS A 98 21.17 4.71 3.34
CA CYS A 98 21.93 3.80 2.48
C CYS A 98 21.86 4.31 1.03
N GLU A 99 22.99 4.47 0.37
CA GLU A 99 23.07 4.90 -1.03
C GLU A 99 23.69 3.80 -1.90
N VAL A 100 23.08 3.53 -3.06
CA VAL A 100 23.69 2.73 -4.11
C VAL A 100 24.55 3.63 -4.99
N PRO A 101 25.82 3.27 -5.27
CA PRO A 101 26.66 3.99 -6.21
C PRO A 101 26.00 4.15 -7.59
N GLY A 102 26.37 5.23 -8.29
CA GLY A 102 25.82 5.54 -9.61
C GLY A 102 26.51 4.81 -10.77
N ASP A 103 27.70 4.25 -10.54
CA ASP A 103 28.51 3.58 -11.55
C ASP A 103 28.12 2.09 -11.71
N PRO A 104 28.24 1.51 -12.92
CA PRO A 104 27.82 0.14 -13.18
C PRO A 104 28.49 -0.90 -12.28
N ASP A 105 29.78 -0.74 -11.98
CA ASP A 105 30.55 -1.70 -11.18
C ASP A 105 30.11 -1.67 -9.71
N GLY A 106 29.89 -0.48 -9.16
CA GLY A 106 29.33 -0.28 -7.82
C GLY A 106 27.91 -0.82 -7.69
N ILE A 107 27.06 -0.65 -8.72
CA ILE A 107 25.71 -1.24 -8.74
C ILE A 107 25.79 -2.77 -8.76
N ALA A 108 26.64 -3.34 -9.62
CA ALA A 108 26.81 -4.79 -9.71
C ALA A 108 27.31 -5.38 -8.39
N ALA A 109 28.31 -4.75 -7.76
CA ALA A 109 28.83 -5.15 -6.46
C ALA A 109 27.76 -5.06 -5.35
N PHE A 110 26.97 -3.97 -5.35
CA PHE A 110 25.89 -3.78 -4.38
C PHE A 110 24.78 -4.84 -4.48
N LEU A 111 24.50 -5.32 -5.70
CA LEU A 111 23.45 -6.33 -5.93
C LEU A 111 23.93 -7.76 -5.78
N ALA A 112 25.21 -8.07 -6.07
CA ALA A 112 25.73 -9.42 -6.27
C ALA A 112 25.28 -10.46 -5.22
N ASP A 113 25.46 -10.15 -3.94
CA ASP A 113 25.19 -11.08 -2.83
C ASP A 113 23.75 -11.00 -2.30
N ARG A 114 22.93 -10.10 -2.83
CA ARG A 114 21.55 -9.95 -2.37
C ARG A 114 20.70 -11.11 -2.83
N PRO A 115 19.76 -11.58 -1.99
CA PRO A 115 18.81 -12.60 -2.41
C PRO A 115 17.90 -12.06 -3.52
N VAL A 116 17.43 -12.93 -4.40
CA VAL A 116 16.48 -12.56 -5.46
C VAL A 116 15.21 -11.89 -4.94
N THR A 117 14.81 -12.17 -3.70
CA THR A 117 13.66 -11.54 -3.02
C THR A 117 13.87 -10.08 -2.66
N ALA A 118 15.11 -9.56 -2.73
CA ALA A 118 15.39 -8.14 -2.52
C ALA A 118 14.80 -7.28 -3.66
N LEU A 119 14.63 -7.86 -4.86
CA LEU A 119 14.09 -7.13 -6.00
C LEU A 119 12.56 -6.92 -5.89
N PRO A 120 12.09 -5.67 -6.06
CA PRO A 120 10.66 -5.39 -6.19
C PRO A 120 10.04 -6.14 -7.37
N GLY A 121 8.96 -6.87 -7.10
CA GLY A 121 8.21 -7.66 -8.08
C GLY A 121 8.59 -9.14 -8.13
N VAL A 122 9.63 -9.58 -7.40
CA VAL A 122 9.95 -11.00 -7.26
C VAL A 122 9.16 -11.60 -6.09
N GLY A 123 8.13 -12.38 -6.42
CA GLY A 123 7.33 -13.09 -5.42
C GLY A 123 8.04 -14.30 -4.81
N THR A 124 7.50 -14.80 -3.70
CA THR A 124 8.04 -15.98 -2.99
C THR A 124 8.08 -17.23 -3.85
N ALA A 125 7.08 -17.43 -4.72
CA ALA A 125 7.02 -18.56 -5.66
C ALA A 125 8.17 -18.51 -6.68
N THR A 126 8.34 -17.38 -7.36
CA THR A 126 9.45 -17.15 -8.30
C THR A 126 10.80 -17.34 -7.63
N ALA A 127 10.98 -16.76 -6.44
CA ALA A 127 12.21 -16.91 -5.66
C ALA A 127 12.47 -18.36 -5.20
N ARG A 128 11.43 -19.14 -4.93
CA ARG A 128 11.57 -20.57 -4.60
C ARG A 128 12.03 -21.35 -5.83
N THR A 129 11.36 -21.17 -6.97
CA THR A 129 11.73 -21.81 -8.23
C THR A 129 13.19 -21.49 -8.60
N LEU A 130 13.62 -20.23 -8.53
CA LEU A 130 15.01 -19.88 -8.84
C LEU A 130 16.02 -20.54 -7.89
N ARG A 131 15.72 -20.60 -6.58
CA ARG A 131 16.58 -21.26 -5.60
C ARG A 131 16.72 -22.76 -5.82
N GLU A 132 15.68 -23.45 -6.28
CA GLU A 132 15.74 -24.88 -6.62
C GLU A 132 16.77 -25.18 -7.73
N TYR A 133 17.09 -24.18 -8.56
CA TYR A 133 18.09 -24.26 -9.63
C TYR A 133 19.40 -23.56 -9.28
N GLY A 134 19.64 -23.25 -8.00
CA GLY A 134 20.88 -22.62 -7.53
C GLY A 134 21.00 -21.13 -7.86
N LEU A 135 19.90 -20.47 -8.24
CA LEU A 135 19.83 -19.04 -8.56
C LEU A 135 19.24 -18.27 -7.37
N GLY A 136 19.94 -18.31 -6.23
CA GLY A 136 19.51 -17.69 -4.98
C GLY A 136 19.84 -16.20 -4.86
N THR A 137 20.91 -15.75 -5.52
CA THR A 137 21.39 -14.36 -5.46
C THR A 137 21.23 -13.62 -6.78
N LEU A 138 21.23 -12.29 -6.73
CA LEU A 138 21.13 -11.47 -7.94
C LEU A 138 22.37 -11.61 -8.82
N GLY A 139 23.56 -11.77 -8.24
CA GLY A 139 24.78 -12.07 -9.02
C GLY A 139 24.66 -13.36 -9.82
N GLN A 140 24.09 -14.42 -9.23
CA GLN A 140 23.82 -15.68 -9.92
C GLN A 140 22.82 -15.50 -11.06
N VAL A 141 21.74 -14.75 -10.83
CA VAL A 141 20.73 -14.47 -11.86
C VAL A 141 21.27 -13.58 -12.98
N ALA A 142 22.13 -12.61 -12.66
CA ALA A 142 22.78 -11.75 -13.64
C ALA A 142 23.75 -12.55 -14.53
N ALA A 143 24.47 -13.52 -13.97
CA ALA A 143 25.37 -14.40 -14.71
C ALA A 143 24.66 -15.52 -15.50
N ALA A 144 23.40 -15.83 -15.16
CA ALA A 144 22.65 -16.90 -15.80
C ALA A 144 22.25 -16.54 -17.24
N PRO A 145 22.31 -17.49 -18.20
CA PRO A 145 21.78 -17.27 -19.54
C PRO A 145 20.29 -16.94 -19.49
N LEU A 146 19.88 -15.89 -20.22
CA LEU A 146 18.49 -15.46 -20.26
C LEU A 146 17.53 -16.59 -20.67
N SER A 147 17.92 -17.43 -21.63
CA SER A 147 17.12 -18.59 -22.08
C SER A 147 16.81 -19.58 -20.96
N THR A 148 17.73 -19.78 -20.01
CA THR A 148 17.51 -20.60 -18.83
C THR A 148 16.45 -19.97 -17.93
N LEU A 149 16.56 -18.67 -17.65
CA LEU A 149 15.57 -17.95 -16.83
C LEU A 149 14.17 -18.00 -17.49
N GLN A 150 14.09 -17.84 -18.80
CA GLN A 150 12.83 -17.89 -19.55
C GLN A 150 12.13 -19.24 -19.45
N ARG A 151 12.89 -20.34 -19.44
CA ARG A 151 12.35 -21.70 -19.23
C ARG A 151 11.81 -21.90 -17.81
N LEU A 152 12.40 -21.25 -16.81
CA LEU A 152 12.02 -21.41 -15.41
C LEU A 152 10.78 -20.58 -15.03
N ILE A 153 10.73 -19.32 -15.46
CA ILE A 153 9.73 -18.35 -14.95
C ILE A 153 8.95 -17.62 -16.06
N GLY A 154 9.14 -18.03 -17.32
CA GLY A 154 8.48 -17.46 -18.48
C GLY A 154 9.23 -16.27 -19.09
N ALA A 155 8.98 -16.02 -20.39
CA ALA A 155 9.77 -15.11 -21.21
C ALA A 155 9.82 -13.66 -20.67
N ARG A 156 8.66 -13.13 -20.28
CA ARG A 156 8.52 -11.75 -19.81
C ARG A 156 9.20 -11.55 -18.45
N ALA A 157 8.83 -12.38 -17.47
CA ALA A 157 9.34 -12.26 -16.11
C ALA A 157 10.86 -12.47 -16.06
N ALA A 158 11.40 -13.41 -16.85
CA ALA A 158 12.83 -13.63 -16.97
C ALA A 158 13.59 -12.42 -17.52
N ARG A 159 13.05 -11.76 -18.56
CA ARG A 159 13.68 -10.56 -19.12
C ARG A 159 13.72 -9.42 -18.10
N GLU A 160 12.59 -9.14 -17.46
CA GLU A 160 12.51 -8.09 -16.44
C GLU A 160 13.41 -8.39 -15.23
N LEU A 161 13.45 -9.65 -14.79
CA LEU A 161 14.32 -10.09 -13.69
C LEU A 161 15.80 -9.95 -14.05
N HIS A 162 16.20 -10.38 -15.25
CA HIS A 162 17.58 -10.34 -15.68
C HIS A 162 18.09 -8.90 -15.87
N GLU A 163 17.27 -8.01 -16.45
CA GLU A 163 17.59 -6.58 -16.52
C GLU A 163 17.79 -5.98 -15.12
N LYS A 164 16.85 -6.24 -14.20
CA LYS A 164 16.94 -5.77 -12.80
C LYS A 164 18.14 -6.34 -12.05
N ALA A 165 18.47 -7.62 -12.23
CA ALA A 165 19.64 -8.23 -11.59
C ALA A 165 20.96 -7.59 -12.06
N ASN A 166 20.99 -7.06 -13.29
CA ASN A 166 22.10 -6.29 -13.85
C ASN A 166 22.00 -4.77 -13.54
N GLY A 167 21.14 -4.36 -12.61
CA GLY A 167 20.98 -2.95 -12.22
C GLY A 167 20.24 -2.08 -13.24
N VAL A 168 19.68 -2.66 -14.30
CA VAL A 168 18.92 -1.91 -15.31
C VAL A 168 17.49 -1.74 -14.83
N ASP A 169 17.17 -0.52 -14.40
CA ASP A 169 15.81 -0.11 -14.04
C ASP A 169 15.25 0.87 -15.07
N ARG A 170 14.14 0.48 -15.72
CA ARG A 170 13.38 1.35 -16.64
C ARG A 170 12.24 2.09 -15.94
N GLY A 171 12.04 1.84 -14.65
CA GLY A 171 11.06 2.52 -13.83
C GLY A 171 11.35 4.02 -13.73
N ARG A 172 10.28 4.80 -13.60
CA ARG A 172 10.35 6.22 -13.23
C ARG A 172 9.44 6.46 -12.05
N VAL A 173 9.77 7.45 -11.22
CA VAL A 173 8.85 7.96 -10.21
C VAL A 173 7.69 8.59 -10.96
N VAL A 174 6.47 8.07 -10.75
CA VAL A 174 5.27 8.61 -11.37
C VAL A 174 4.52 9.39 -10.30
N PRO A 175 4.47 10.73 -10.39
CA PRO A 175 3.73 11.52 -9.42
C PRO A 175 2.31 11.02 -9.33
N ASN A 176 1.91 10.63 -8.13
CA ASN A 176 0.54 10.25 -7.84
C ASN A 176 0.06 11.12 -6.67
N GLY A 177 -1.24 11.41 -6.64
CA GLY A 177 -1.80 11.82 -5.36
C GLY A 177 -1.67 10.66 -4.37
N VAL A 178 -1.78 10.92 -3.07
CA VAL A 178 -2.04 9.85 -2.10
C VAL A 178 -3.24 9.09 -2.63
N ALA A 179 -3.04 7.90 -3.19
CA ALA A 179 -4.13 6.96 -3.35
C ALA A 179 -4.54 6.67 -1.91
N ARG A 180 -5.51 7.46 -1.41
CA ARG A 180 -5.92 7.49 -0.01
C ARG A 180 -6.65 6.21 0.29
N SER A 181 -5.99 5.06 0.23
CA SER A 181 -6.67 3.84 0.56
C SER A 181 -7.03 3.92 2.04
N LEU A 182 -8.31 3.81 2.38
CA LEU A 182 -8.74 3.74 3.77
C LEU A 182 -8.89 2.28 4.11
N ALA A 183 -8.27 1.83 5.19
CA ALA A 183 -8.43 0.47 5.68
C ALA A 183 -9.12 0.46 7.05
N ALA A 184 -9.91 -0.58 7.27
CA ALA A 184 -10.49 -0.92 8.56
C ALA A 184 -10.19 -2.40 8.84
N GLU A 185 -9.48 -2.64 9.94
CA GLU A 185 -9.11 -3.99 10.38
C GLU A 185 -10.00 -4.46 11.54
N ARG A 186 -10.30 -5.75 11.55
CA ARG A 186 -11.07 -6.42 12.61
C ARG A 186 -10.33 -7.69 13.04
N PRO A 187 -9.36 -7.55 13.97
CA PRO A 187 -8.68 -8.70 14.54
C PRO A 187 -9.62 -9.45 15.49
N PHE A 188 -9.54 -10.77 15.48
CA PHE A 188 -10.25 -11.61 16.43
C PHE A 188 -9.35 -11.97 17.62
N THR A 189 -9.92 -11.99 18.83
CA THR A 189 -9.20 -12.35 20.07
C THR A 189 -8.82 -13.82 20.11
N ARG A 190 -9.60 -14.68 19.46
CA ARG A 190 -9.32 -16.09 19.20
C ARG A 190 -9.58 -16.37 17.73
N ASP A 191 -8.86 -17.31 17.13
CA ASP A 191 -9.08 -17.64 15.73
C ASP A 191 -10.53 -18.09 15.52
N GLU A 192 -11.25 -17.33 14.69
CA GLU A 192 -12.69 -17.38 14.53
C GLU A 192 -13.07 -18.31 13.37
N LEU A 193 -14.17 -19.04 13.55
CA LEU A 193 -14.67 -20.01 12.56
C LEU A 193 -16.12 -19.72 12.16
N SER A 194 -16.86 -18.95 12.97
CA SER A 194 -18.25 -18.61 12.72
C SER A 194 -18.39 -17.62 11.56
N PRO A 195 -19.08 -18.01 10.47
CA PRO A 195 -19.38 -17.10 9.37
C PRO A 195 -20.17 -15.87 9.81
N ASP A 196 -21.05 -16.01 10.81
CA ASP A 196 -21.85 -14.88 11.32
C ASP A 196 -20.99 -13.85 12.06
N ARG A 197 -19.96 -14.30 12.78
CA ARG A 197 -18.98 -13.39 13.40
C ARG A 197 -18.11 -12.71 12.35
N HIS A 198 -17.73 -13.42 11.28
CA HIS A 198 -17.03 -12.80 10.15
C HIS A 198 -17.89 -11.75 9.45
N ARG A 199 -19.17 -12.05 9.18
CA ARG A 199 -20.10 -11.06 8.58
C ARG A 199 -20.27 -9.83 9.46
N ARG A 200 -20.43 -9.98 10.77
CA ARG A 200 -20.50 -8.84 11.71
C ARG A 200 -19.23 -7.99 11.69
N ALA A 201 -18.06 -8.62 11.64
CA ALA A 201 -16.79 -7.91 11.52
C ALA A 201 -16.70 -7.13 10.20
N LEU A 202 -17.09 -7.74 9.07
CA LEU A 202 -17.12 -7.07 7.77
C LEU A 202 -18.10 -5.89 7.74
N LEU A 203 -19.29 -6.04 8.34
CA LEU A 203 -20.26 -4.95 8.47
C LEU A 203 -19.67 -3.78 9.27
N SER A 204 -19.05 -4.08 10.41
CA SER A 204 -18.41 -3.07 11.25
C SER A 204 -17.27 -2.35 10.52
N ALA A 205 -16.47 -3.07 9.73
CA ALA A 205 -15.40 -2.48 8.94
C ALA A 205 -15.95 -1.62 7.79
N ALA A 206 -17.01 -2.06 7.12
CA ALA A 206 -17.68 -1.32 6.05
C ALA A 206 -18.34 -0.02 6.56
N GLU A 207 -18.99 -0.04 7.73
CA GLU A 207 -19.54 1.15 8.38
C GLU A 207 -18.47 2.18 8.73
N GLU A 208 -17.33 1.72 9.29
CA GLU A 208 -16.21 2.60 9.60
C GLU A 208 -15.65 3.24 8.33
N LEU A 209 -15.43 2.44 7.27
CA LEU A 209 -14.96 2.94 5.99
C LEU A 209 -15.92 3.92 5.35
N GLY A 210 -17.22 3.61 5.32
CA GLY A 210 -18.25 4.51 4.77
C GLY A 210 -18.27 5.85 5.50
N THR A 211 -18.27 5.81 6.84
CA THR A 211 -18.24 7.02 7.68
C THR A 211 -16.98 7.85 7.41
N ARG A 212 -15.80 7.22 7.34
CA ARG A 212 -14.53 7.90 7.08
C ARG A 212 -14.45 8.47 5.66
N LEU A 213 -15.00 7.76 4.67
CA LEU A 213 -15.08 8.23 3.29
C LEU A 213 -15.95 9.48 3.18
N ARG A 214 -17.15 9.46 3.78
CA ARG A 214 -18.07 10.61 3.80
C ARG A 214 -17.50 11.79 4.57
N ALA A 215 -16.84 11.55 5.71
CA ALA A 215 -16.16 12.61 6.46
C ALA A 215 -15.00 13.28 5.70
N LEU A 216 -14.47 12.64 4.66
CA LEU A 216 -13.39 13.16 3.80
C LEU A 216 -13.90 13.66 2.44
N ASP A 217 -15.22 13.68 2.21
CA ASP A 217 -15.85 13.95 0.91
C ASP A 217 -15.23 13.12 -0.23
N LYS A 218 -14.94 11.84 0.06
CA LYS A 218 -14.39 10.87 -0.89
C LYS A 218 -15.33 9.71 -1.10
N VAL A 219 -15.22 9.10 -2.29
CA VAL A 219 -15.82 7.81 -2.61
C VAL A 219 -14.75 6.85 -3.11
N CYS A 220 -14.98 5.55 -2.98
CA CYS A 220 -14.04 4.53 -3.45
C CYS A 220 -14.58 3.80 -4.68
N ARG A 221 -13.71 3.50 -5.63
CA ARG A 221 -14.04 2.69 -6.83
C ARG A 221 -13.62 1.23 -6.69
N THR A 222 -12.66 0.95 -5.81
CA THR A 222 -12.11 -0.39 -5.62
C THR A 222 -12.18 -0.77 -4.15
N LEU A 223 -12.60 -1.98 -3.84
CA LEU A 223 -12.63 -2.53 -2.49
C LEU A 223 -11.81 -3.82 -2.43
N THR A 224 -10.90 -3.91 -1.48
CA THR A 224 -10.02 -5.05 -1.26
C THR A 224 -10.33 -5.69 0.10
N LEU A 225 -10.64 -6.97 0.11
CA LEU A 225 -10.78 -7.81 1.30
C LEU A 225 -9.53 -8.66 1.47
N THR A 226 -8.88 -8.56 2.63
CA THR A 226 -7.81 -9.47 3.03
C THR A 226 -8.23 -10.28 4.25
N VAL A 227 -8.13 -11.60 4.14
CA VAL A 227 -8.40 -12.56 5.22
C VAL A 227 -7.06 -13.15 5.66
N ARG A 228 -6.71 -12.98 6.93
CA ARG A 228 -5.54 -13.63 7.53
C ARG A 228 -5.99 -14.81 8.38
N TYR A 229 -5.38 -15.97 8.15
CA TYR A 229 -5.73 -17.21 8.83
C TYR A 229 -4.87 -17.47 10.08
N ALA A 230 -5.23 -18.50 10.84
CA ALA A 230 -4.52 -18.91 12.05
C ALA A 230 -3.04 -19.27 11.81
N ASP A 231 -2.73 -19.83 10.63
CA ASP A 231 -1.37 -20.20 10.19
C ASP A 231 -0.54 -18.99 9.70
N ARG A 232 -1.09 -17.78 9.80
CA ARG A 232 -0.55 -16.49 9.32
C ARG A 232 -0.48 -16.34 7.80
N SER A 233 -0.97 -17.32 7.03
CA SER A 233 -1.20 -17.10 5.60
C SER A 233 -2.35 -16.12 5.38
N SER A 234 -2.43 -15.54 4.18
CA SER A 234 -3.47 -14.57 3.84
C SER A 234 -4.00 -14.79 2.44
N THR A 235 -5.29 -14.58 2.26
CA THR A 235 -5.92 -14.47 0.94
C THR A 235 -6.48 -13.08 0.76
N THR A 236 -6.19 -12.49 -0.39
CA THR A 236 -6.67 -11.16 -0.76
C THR A 236 -7.55 -11.26 -2.00
N ARG A 237 -8.69 -10.58 -1.98
CA ARG A 237 -9.59 -10.40 -3.11
C ARG A 237 -9.88 -8.92 -3.28
N THR A 238 -9.81 -8.47 -4.52
CA THR A 238 -10.08 -7.08 -4.90
C THR A 238 -11.22 -7.06 -5.89
N ARG A 239 -12.15 -6.12 -5.70
CA ARG A 239 -13.28 -5.90 -6.61
C ARG A 239 -13.38 -4.43 -6.95
N THR A 240 -13.42 -4.15 -8.25
CA THR A 240 -13.82 -2.84 -8.76
C THR A 240 -15.34 -2.75 -8.71
N LEU A 241 -15.87 -1.76 -8.01
CA LEU A 241 -17.30 -1.51 -7.87
C LEU A 241 -17.86 -0.97 -9.20
N LYS A 242 -19.15 -1.21 -9.45
CA LYS A 242 -19.82 -0.70 -10.66
C LYS A 242 -19.90 0.82 -10.68
N GLU A 243 -20.04 1.43 -9.51
CA GLU A 243 -20.10 2.86 -9.27
C GLU A 243 -19.17 3.21 -8.09
N PRO A 244 -18.45 4.34 -8.14
CA PRO A 244 -17.71 4.80 -6.98
C PRO A 244 -18.68 5.15 -5.85
N THR A 245 -18.44 4.66 -4.63
CA THR A 245 -19.39 4.84 -3.52
C THR A 245 -18.69 5.02 -2.17
N ALA A 246 -19.40 5.70 -1.27
CA ALA A 246 -19.08 5.79 0.15
C ALA A 246 -20.22 5.22 1.02
N HIS A 247 -21.24 4.59 0.42
CA HIS A 247 -22.41 4.07 1.13
C HIS A 247 -22.08 2.79 1.88
N SER A 248 -22.32 2.78 3.19
CA SER A 248 -21.89 1.68 4.07
C SER A 248 -22.52 0.36 3.63
N ALA A 249 -23.80 0.38 3.27
CA ALA A 249 -24.54 -0.79 2.80
C ALA A 249 -23.96 -1.39 1.50
N ALA A 250 -23.59 -0.54 0.53
CA ALA A 250 -22.99 -0.99 -0.73
C ALA A 250 -21.60 -1.62 -0.51
N LEU A 251 -20.79 -1.03 0.38
CA LEU A 251 -19.49 -1.57 0.76
C LEU A 251 -19.63 -2.91 1.49
N ALA A 252 -20.59 -3.03 2.41
CA ALA A 252 -20.86 -4.27 3.13
C ALA A 252 -21.32 -5.39 2.19
N GLY A 253 -22.24 -5.09 1.25
CA GLY A 253 -22.67 -6.05 0.22
C GLY A 253 -21.51 -6.55 -0.63
N ALA A 254 -20.67 -5.64 -1.13
CA ALA A 254 -19.49 -6.02 -1.90
C ALA A 254 -18.47 -6.85 -1.09
N ALA A 255 -18.30 -6.53 0.20
CA ALA A 255 -17.46 -7.31 1.10
C ALA A 255 -18.01 -8.72 1.35
N TYR A 256 -19.32 -8.88 1.50
CA TYR A 256 -19.96 -10.19 1.64
C TYR A 256 -19.81 -11.03 0.39
N ASP A 257 -20.04 -10.48 -0.79
CA ASP A 257 -19.86 -11.20 -2.06
C ASP A 257 -18.42 -11.71 -2.20
N MET A 258 -17.43 -10.86 -1.89
CA MET A 258 -16.01 -11.24 -1.93
C MET A 258 -15.69 -12.32 -0.89
N TYR A 259 -16.27 -12.22 0.31
CA TYR A 259 -16.10 -13.20 1.38
C TYR A 259 -16.72 -14.56 1.02
N GLU A 260 -17.91 -14.57 0.42
CA GLU A 260 -18.57 -15.80 -0.04
C GLU A 260 -17.79 -16.46 -1.18
N ALA A 261 -17.28 -15.67 -2.13
CA ALA A 261 -16.45 -16.15 -3.23
C ALA A 261 -15.11 -16.77 -2.79
N LEU A 262 -14.64 -16.48 -1.57
CA LEU A 262 -13.47 -17.17 -1.00
C LEU A 262 -13.76 -18.63 -0.64
N GLY A 263 -15.03 -19.00 -0.45
CA GLY A 263 -15.42 -20.38 -0.18
C GLY A 263 -14.70 -20.97 1.04
N LEU A 264 -14.61 -20.22 2.14
CA LEU A 264 -13.85 -20.62 3.33
C LEU A 264 -14.42 -21.91 3.95
N GLN A 265 -13.81 -23.06 3.62
CA GLN A 265 -14.22 -24.37 4.13
C GLN A 265 -13.70 -24.58 5.57
N ARG A 266 -14.36 -23.96 6.56
CA ARG A 266 -14.00 -24.05 7.99
C ARG A 266 -12.60 -23.51 8.32
N ALA A 267 -12.07 -22.63 7.48
CA ALA A 267 -10.81 -21.96 7.75
C ALA A 267 -10.93 -21.08 9.00
N ARG A 268 -9.96 -21.18 9.90
CA ARG A 268 -9.88 -20.33 11.09
C ARG A 268 -9.28 -18.98 10.73
N VAL A 269 -10.04 -17.91 10.92
CA VAL A 269 -9.69 -16.55 10.58
C VAL A 269 -9.22 -15.79 11.81
N ARG A 270 -8.08 -15.12 11.70
CA ARG A 270 -7.49 -14.33 12.77
C ARG A 270 -7.70 -12.83 12.58
N ASN A 271 -7.80 -12.37 11.34
CA ASN A 271 -8.02 -10.96 11.03
C ASN A 271 -8.78 -10.81 9.71
N LEU A 272 -9.68 -9.84 9.65
CA LEU A 272 -10.32 -9.37 8.42
C LEU A 272 -9.97 -7.90 8.22
N THR A 273 -9.43 -7.56 7.05
CA THR A 273 -9.13 -6.18 6.66
C THR A 273 -9.91 -5.83 5.41
N LEU A 274 -10.73 -4.78 5.49
CA LEU A 274 -11.30 -4.13 4.31
C LEU A 274 -10.49 -2.88 3.99
N ARG A 275 -10.20 -2.68 2.70
CA ARG A 275 -9.47 -1.53 2.19
C ARG A 275 -10.22 -0.92 1.01
N ALA A 276 -10.69 0.31 1.18
CA ALA A 276 -11.23 1.14 0.12
C ALA A 276 -10.06 1.77 -0.65
N GLU A 277 -10.04 1.66 -1.96
CA GLU A 277 -8.98 2.10 -2.87
C GLU A 277 -9.58 2.91 -4.03
N SER A 278 -8.71 3.52 -4.85
CA SER A 278 -9.11 4.37 -5.97
C SER A 278 -10.07 5.48 -5.52
N LEU A 279 -9.65 6.25 -4.50
CA LEU A 279 -10.50 7.29 -3.93
C LEU A 279 -10.55 8.51 -4.83
N THR A 280 -11.76 8.98 -5.12
CA THR A 280 -12.02 10.22 -5.86
C THR A 280 -12.85 11.18 -5.01
N PRO A 281 -12.76 12.50 -5.24
CA PRO A 281 -13.72 13.46 -4.67
C PRO A 281 -15.16 13.01 -4.97
N ALA A 282 -16.04 13.07 -3.97
CA ALA A 282 -17.45 12.69 -4.13
C ALA A 282 -18.15 13.52 -5.22
N GLU A 283 -17.80 14.80 -5.34
CA GLU A 283 -18.34 15.72 -6.38
C GLU A 283 -18.01 15.29 -7.81
N GLN A 284 -16.90 14.58 -8.01
CA GLN A 284 -16.46 14.10 -9.33
C GLN A 284 -16.98 12.69 -9.64
N ALA A 285 -17.68 12.07 -8.70
CA ALA A 285 -18.19 10.73 -8.85
C ALA A 285 -19.52 10.74 -9.60
N SER A 286 -19.54 10.11 -10.78
CA SER A 286 -20.78 9.78 -11.44
C SER A 286 -21.46 8.63 -10.71
N HIS A 287 -22.71 8.86 -10.30
CA HIS A 287 -23.59 7.83 -9.76
C HIS A 287 -24.84 7.76 -10.63
N GLN A 288 -25.40 6.55 -10.78
CA GLN A 288 -26.69 6.41 -11.43
C GLN A 288 -27.78 6.80 -10.42
N LEU A 289 -28.54 7.85 -10.74
CA LEU A 289 -29.75 8.18 -9.98
C LEU A 289 -30.72 7.01 -10.13
N THR A 290 -31.13 6.46 -8.99
CA THR A 290 -32.14 5.40 -8.95
C THR A 290 -33.43 6.00 -8.42
N PHE A 291 -34.55 5.73 -9.06
CA PHE A 291 -35.88 6.16 -8.59
C PHE A 291 -36.43 5.27 -7.45
N ASP A 292 -35.58 4.44 -6.83
CA ASP A 292 -35.96 3.56 -5.72
C ASP A 292 -35.99 4.37 -4.41
N PRO A 293 -37.17 4.58 -3.80
CA PRO A 293 -37.30 5.34 -2.57
C PRO A 293 -36.55 4.71 -1.39
N ALA A 294 -36.24 3.41 -1.44
CA ALA A 294 -35.54 2.71 -0.37
C ALA A 294 -34.07 3.10 -0.28
N ASP A 295 -33.37 3.23 -1.41
CA ASP A 295 -31.94 3.59 -1.45
C ASP A 295 -31.74 5.05 -1.01
N GLU A 296 -32.60 5.95 -1.49
CA GLU A 296 -32.64 7.36 -1.08
C GLU A 296 -32.82 7.49 0.44
N LYS A 297 -33.73 6.70 1.02
CA LYS A 297 -33.99 6.70 2.47
C LYS A 297 -32.78 6.22 3.26
N LEU A 298 -32.12 5.14 2.82
CA LEU A 298 -30.92 4.61 3.46
C LEU A 298 -29.78 5.65 3.50
N ARG A 299 -29.55 6.34 2.38
CA ARG A 299 -28.51 7.39 2.30
C ARG A 299 -28.78 8.54 3.25
N ARG A 300 -30.02 9.05 3.29
CA ARG A 300 -30.43 10.10 4.24
C ARG A 300 -30.29 9.64 5.69
N MET A 301 -30.53 8.36 5.97
CA MET A 301 -30.32 7.78 7.29
C MET A 301 -28.83 7.72 7.66
N GLU A 302 -27.94 7.38 6.72
CA GLU A 302 -26.49 7.39 6.94
C GLU A 302 -25.99 8.82 7.25
N GLU A 303 -26.40 9.83 6.49
CA GLU A 303 -26.06 11.23 6.77
C GLU A 303 -26.57 11.71 8.14
N ALA A 304 -27.78 11.30 8.53
CA ALA A 304 -28.31 11.60 9.85
C ALA A 304 -27.50 10.88 10.95
N ALA A 305 -27.18 9.61 10.76
CA ALA A 305 -26.36 8.83 11.70
C ALA A 305 -24.96 9.44 11.86
N ASP A 306 -24.34 9.89 10.77
CA ASP A 306 -23.02 10.51 10.79
C ASP A 306 -23.02 11.85 11.54
N ARG A 307 -24.07 12.67 11.38
CA ARG A 307 -24.23 13.90 12.19
C ARG A 307 -24.35 13.59 13.68
N VAL A 308 -25.06 12.53 14.05
CA VAL A 308 -25.17 12.09 15.44
C VAL A 308 -23.81 11.58 15.95
N ARG A 309 -23.09 10.78 15.16
CA ARG A 309 -21.74 10.28 15.52
C ARG A 309 -20.72 11.42 15.67
N ALA A 310 -20.79 12.44 14.82
CA ALA A 310 -19.92 13.60 14.91
C ALA A 310 -20.14 14.39 16.22
N LYS A 311 -21.38 14.44 16.71
CA LYS A 311 -21.75 15.18 17.93
C LYS A 311 -21.55 14.36 19.22
N PHE A 312 -21.83 13.07 19.19
CA PHE A 312 -21.90 12.22 20.40
C PHE A 312 -20.87 11.07 20.42
N GLY A 313 -20.03 10.97 19.40
CA GLY A 313 -18.99 9.95 19.28
C GLY A 313 -19.38 8.74 18.42
N PRO A 314 -18.40 7.90 18.04
CA PRO A 314 -18.57 6.83 17.05
C PRO A 314 -19.54 5.72 17.47
N GLY A 315 -19.77 5.53 18.78
CA GLY A 315 -20.69 4.53 19.32
C GLY A 315 -22.15 5.02 19.45
N ALA A 316 -22.45 6.26 19.09
CA ALA A 316 -23.78 6.85 19.33
C ALA A 316 -24.89 6.21 18.48
N VAL A 317 -24.56 5.77 17.25
CA VAL A 317 -25.48 5.10 16.34
C VAL A 317 -24.75 3.97 15.63
N MET A 318 -25.28 2.76 15.71
CA MET A 318 -24.74 1.57 15.07
C MET A 318 -25.85 0.71 14.49
N PRO A 319 -25.58 -0.06 13.42
CA PRO A 319 -26.52 -1.06 12.93
C PRO A 319 -26.96 -2.00 14.04
N GLY A 320 -28.25 -2.34 14.10
CA GLY A 320 -28.81 -3.22 15.13
C GLY A 320 -28.10 -4.57 15.22
N THR A 321 -27.59 -5.09 14.11
CA THR A 321 -26.80 -6.33 14.04
C THR A 321 -25.48 -6.26 14.83
N LEU A 322 -24.98 -5.05 15.12
CA LEU A 322 -23.76 -4.82 15.89
C LEU A 322 -24.03 -4.48 17.36
N ALA A 323 -25.29 -4.24 17.76
CA ALA A 323 -25.67 -3.75 19.08
C ALA A 323 -25.74 -4.84 20.17
N ALA A 324 -25.08 -5.99 19.98
CA ALA A 324 -25.15 -7.17 20.83
C ALA A 324 -23.76 -7.63 21.30
#